data_AF-A0A453GMF1-F1
#
_entry.id   AF-A0A453GMF1-F1
#
_cell.length_a   1.000
_cell.length_b   1.000
_cell.length_c   1.000
_cell.angle_alpha   90.00
_cell.angle_beta   90.00
_cell.angle_gamma   90.00
#
_symmetry.space_group_name_H-M   'P 1'
#
loop_
_entity.id
_entity.type
_entity.pdbx_description
1 polymer ?
#
loop_
_entity_poly.entity_id
_entity_poly.type
_entity_poly.pdbx_seq_one_letter_code
_entity_poly.pdbx_strand_id
1 'polypeptide(L)'
;MGQFFNQYLKPIKLNDAHIDWNSEDLSYLSEDKFLIKFGKDVANATPVHGSDDLLKAHNLYVDVRIQYNDQGDFERVARQFGVFEEWKDGVPRAAYKGVVVFRYKSSRRRIYLVGPDSLRQLGV
;
A
#
# COMPACT_ATOMS: atom_id res chain seq x y z
N MET A 1 24.38 -15.47 -4.14
CA MET A 1 23.50 -15.38 -2.94
C MET A 1 23.35 -13.90 -2.59
N GLY A 2 22.12 -13.39 -2.44
CA GLY A 2 21.87 -11.94 -2.19
C GLY A 2 20.77 -11.30 -3.06
N GLN A 3 20.07 -12.09 -3.90
CA GLN A 3 19.00 -11.58 -4.77
C GLN A 3 17.91 -10.84 -3.98
N PHE A 4 17.44 -11.42 -2.87
CA PHE A 4 16.43 -10.78 -2.02
C PHE A 4 16.88 -9.43 -1.45
N PHE A 5 18.13 -9.37 -0.98
CA PHE A 5 18.72 -8.12 -0.52
C PHE A 5 18.77 -7.08 -1.64
N ASN A 6 19.32 -7.44 -2.80
CA ASN A 6 19.47 -6.53 -3.93
C ASN A 6 18.13 -6.03 -4.48
N GLN A 7 17.11 -6.90 -4.50
CA GLN A 7 15.80 -6.59 -5.06
C GLN A 7 14.93 -5.76 -4.11
N TYR A 8 14.91 -6.08 -2.81
CA TYR A 8 13.92 -5.51 -1.90
C TYR A 8 14.49 -4.77 -0.69
N LEU A 9 15.59 -5.24 -0.09
CA LEU A 9 16.10 -4.64 1.15
C LEU A 9 17.01 -3.45 0.92
N LYS A 10 17.92 -3.56 -0.06
CA LYS A 10 18.88 -2.51 -0.44
C LYS A 10 18.24 -1.15 -0.74
N PRO A 11 17.08 -1.05 -1.43
CA PRO A 11 16.45 0.25 -1.72
C PRO A 11 15.63 0.83 -0.57
N ILE A 12 15.52 0.17 0.59
CA ILE A 12 14.79 0.72 1.76
C ILE A 12 15.51 1.99 2.23
N LYS A 13 14.80 3.12 2.23
CA LYS A 13 15.33 4.42 2.61
C LYS A 13 15.29 4.61 4.13
N LEU A 14 16.46 4.83 4.73
CA LEU A 14 16.56 5.35 6.09
C LEU A 14 16.02 6.79 6.12
N ASN A 15 15.10 7.07 7.05
CA ASN A 15 14.62 8.43 7.28
C ASN A 15 15.76 9.30 7.85
N ASP A 16 15.98 10.45 7.23
CA ASP A 16 17.02 11.42 7.55
C ASP A 16 16.47 12.69 8.24
N ALA A 17 15.15 12.82 8.34
CA ALA A 17 14.48 13.91 9.05
C ALA A 17 14.25 13.58 10.53
N HIS A 18 14.63 14.48 11.43
CA HIS A 18 14.29 14.32 12.85
C HIS A 18 12.78 14.49 13.07
N ILE A 19 12.17 13.58 13.82
CA ILE A 19 10.77 13.63 14.24
C ILE A 19 10.76 13.46 15.76
N ASP A 20 10.20 14.43 16.48
CA ASP A 20 10.02 14.32 17.93
C ASP A 20 8.72 13.57 18.23
N TRP A 21 8.81 12.24 18.21
CA TRP A 21 7.65 11.36 18.40
C TRP A 21 6.92 11.55 19.74
N ASN A 22 7.59 12.06 20.78
CA ASN A 22 6.95 12.32 22.08
C ASN A 22 5.99 13.52 22.03
N SER A 23 6.18 14.40 21.04
CA SER A 23 5.36 15.60 20.83
C SER A 23 4.26 15.39 19.79
N GLU A 24 4.26 14.26 19.06
CA GLU A 24 3.26 13.95 18.02
C GLU A 24 1.99 13.34 18.63
N ASP A 25 0.82 13.74 18.13
CA ASP A 25 -0.45 13.05 18.46
C ASP A 25 -0.55 11.74 17.67
N LEU A 26 -0.23 10.63 18.33
CA LEU A 26 -0.32 9.28 17.78
C LEU A 26 -1.66 8.58 18.08
N SER A 27 -2.63 9.29 18.66
CA SER A 27 -3.90 8.69 19.09
C SER A 27 -4.67 8.06 17.92
N TYR A 28 -4.44 8.51 16.68
CA TYR A 28 -5.04 7.94 15.47
C TYR A 28 -4.57 6.51 15.14
N LEU A 29 -3.53 6.01 15.81
CA LEU A 29 -3.02 4.65 15.63
C LEU A 29 -3.70 3.61 16.53
N SER A 30 -4.59 4.01 17.45
CA SER A 30 -5.43 3.04 18.17
C SER A 30 -6.31 2.29 17.17
N GLU A 31 -6.54 1.00 17.40
CA GLU A 31 -7.17 0.10 16.40
C GLU A 31 -8.51 0.63 15.88
N ASP A 32 -9.37 1.12 16.77
CA ASP A 32 -10.68 1.70 16.46
C ASP A 32 -10.58 2.93 15.56
N LYS A 33 -9.69 3.87 15.90
CA LYS A 33 -9.49 5.12 15.14
C LYS A 33 -8.78 4.86 13.82
N PHE A 34 -7.78 3.98 13.82
CA PHE A 34 -7.04 3.61 12.63
C PHE A 34 -7.94 2.92 11.63
N LEU A 35 -8.76 1.95 12.07
CA LEU A 35 -9.69 1.23 11.20
C LEU A 35 -10.66 2.19 10.50
N ILE A 36 -11.28 3.12 11.24
CA ILE A 36 -12.21 4.10 10.69
C ILE A 36 -11.51 5.03 9.70
N LYS A 37 -10.35 5.57 10.08
CA LYS A 37 -9.60 6.51 9.23
C LYS A 37 -9.09 5.83 7.97
N PHE A 38 -8.46 4.67 8.10
CA PHE A 38 -7.89 3.93 6.99
C PHE A 38 -8.98 3.40 6.04
N GLY A 39 -10.12 2.94 6.58
CA GLY A 39 -11.30 2.59 5.78
C GLY A 39 -11.77 3.77 4.93
N LYS A 40 -11.91 4.97 5.52
CA LYS A 40 -12.26 6.20 4.76
C LYS A 40 -11.22 6.55 3.70
N ASP A 41 -9.93 6.48 4.03
CA ASP A 41 -8.84 6.73 3.07
C ASP A 41 -8.91 5.78 1.86
N VAL A 42 -9.16 4.49 2.10
CA VAL A 42 -9.32 3.47 1.04
C VAL A 42 -10.65 3.65 0.28
N ALA A 43 -11.73 4.06 0.95
CA ALA A 43 -13.03 4.30 0.32
C ALA A 43 -12.99 5.48 -0.66
N ASN A 44 -12.27 6.54 -0.29
CA ASN A 44 -12.17 7.78 -1.05
C ASN A 44 -11.19 7.69 -2.24
N ALA A 45 -10.35 6.66 -2.29
CA ALA A 45 -9.41 6.45 -3.38
C ALA A 45 -10.13 6.05 -4.67
N THR A 46 -9.73 6.64 -5.80
CA THR A 46 -10.35 6.37 -7.11
C THR A 46 -10.11 4.90 -7.50
N PRO A 47 -11.15 4.10 -7.75
CA PRO A 47 -10.99 2.74 -8.24
C PRO A 47 -10.42 2.77 -9.65
N VAL A 48 -9.40 1.95 -9.90
CA VAL A 48 -8.76 1.79 -11.20
C VAL A 48 -8.61 0.30 -11.52
N HIS A 49 -8.74 -0.06 -12.78
CA HIS A 49 -8.65 -1.45 -13.23
C HIS A 49 -7.22 -1.79 -13.64
N GLY A 50 -6.65 -2.84 -13.03
CA GLY A 50 -5.31 -3.33 -13.33
C GLY A 50 -4.19 -2.31 -13.06
N SER A 51 -3.04 -2.55 -13.68
CA SER A 51 -1.89 -1.63 -13.69
C SER A 51 -1.93 -0.80 -14.96
N ASP A 52 -3.00 -0.03 -15.12
CA ASP A 52 -3.28 0.69 -16.35
C ASP A 52 -2.04 1.49 -16.79
N ASP A 53 -1.73 1.52 -18.09
CA ASP A 53 -0.54 2.22 -18.60
C ASP A 53 -0.56 3.71 -18.20
N LEU A 54 -1.75 4.26 -17.92
CA LEU A 54 -1.99 5.58 -17.34
C LEU A 54 -1.40 5.77 -15.92
N LEU A 55 -1.43 4.75 -15.06
CA LEU A 55 -0.84 4.80 -13.71
C LEU A 55 0.69 4.82 -13.77
N LYS A 56 1.27 4.24 -14.82
CA LYS A 56 2.72 4.28 -15.08
C LYS A 56 3.15 5.54 -15.83
N ALA A 57 2.28 6.07 -16.70
CA ALA A 57 2.55 7.17 -17.64
C ALA A 57 2.37 8.57 -17.04
N HIS A 58 1.51 8.77 -16.03
CA HIS A 58 1.23 10.11 -15.52
C HIS A 58 1.26 10.25 -14.00
N ASN A 59 1.72 11.42 -13.57
CA ASN A 59 1.69 11.89 -12.20
C ASN A 59 0.32 11.59 -11.58
N LEU A 60 0.28 10.68 -10.60
CA LEU A 60 -0.94 10.43 -9.84
C LEU A 60 -1.38 11.77 -9.23
N TYR A 61 -2.51 12.30 -9.69
CA TYR A 61 -3.11 13.53 -9.15
C TYR A 61 -4.05 13.25 -7.99
N VAL A 62 -4.48 11.99 -7.82
CA VAL A 62 -5.38 11.50 -6.77
C VAL A 62 -4.85 10.20 -6.19
N ASP A 63 -5.33 9.86 -4.99
CA ASP A 63 -5.12 8.54 -4.42
C ASP A 63 -5.97 7.50 -5.18
N VAL A 64 -5.42 6.31 -5.42
CA VAL A 64 -6.06 5.27 -6.24
C VAL A 64 -6.09 3.94 -5.53
N ARG A 65 -7.11 3.12 -5.81
CA ARG A 65 -7.21 1.74 -5.33
C ARG A 65 -7.31 0.76 -6.49
N ILE A 66 -6.48 -0.26 -6.46
CA ILE A 66 -6.43 -1.36 -7.42
C ILE A 66 -6.86 -2.62 -6.67
N GLN A 67 -7.93 -3.26 -7.11
CA GLN A 67 -8.33 -4.54 -6.53
C GLN A 67 -7.45 -5.66 -7.10
N TYR A 68 -7.00 -6.56 -6.22
CA TYR A 68 -6.45 -7.86 -6.61
C TYR A 68 -7.43 -8.97 -6.18
N ASN A 69 -7.47 -10.05 -6.96
CA ASN A 69 -8.45 -11.14 -6.76
C ASN A 69 -7.89 -12.29 -5.92
N ASP A 70 -6.60 -12.59 -6.08
CA ASP A 70 -5.91 -13.68 -5.40
C ASP A 70 -4.41 -13.37 -5.26
N GLN A 71 -3.65 -14.32 -4.71
CA GLN A 71 -2.21 -14.17 -4.52
C GLN A 71 -1.44 -13.95 -5.83
N GLY A 72 -1.76 -14.69 -6.89
CA GLY A 72 -1.06 -14.55 -8.17
C GLY A 72 -1.36 -13.19 -8.82
N ASP A 73 -2.59 -12.72 -8.71
CA ASP A 73 -3.00 -11.40 -9.16
C ASP A 73 -2.30 -10.28 -8.38
N PHE A 74 -2.20 -10.42 -7.05
CA PHE A 74 -1.42 -9.51 -6.21
C PHE A 74 0.05 -9.46 -6.65
N GLU A 75 0.70 -10.61 -6.78
CA GLU A 75 2.12 -10.70 -7.16
C GLU A 75 2.37 -10.02 -8.52
N ARG A 76 1.47 -10.27 -9.49
CA ARG A 76 1.51 -9.64 -10.81
C ARG A 76 1.42 -8.11 -10.71
N VAL A 77 0.49 -7.58 -9.92
CA VAL A 77 0.32 -6.13 -9.74
C VAL A 77 1.48 -5.51 -8.96
N ALA A 78 1.88 -6.13 -7.84
CA ALA A 78 2.98 -5.69 -6.99
C ALA A 78 4.30 -5.56 -7.78
N ARG A 79 4.61 -6.55 -8.62
CA ARG A 79 5.79 -6.56 -9.50
C ARG A 79 5.86 -5.32 -10.40
N GLN A 80 4.72 -4.89 -10.92
CA GLN A 80 4.66 -3.75 -11.85
C GLN A 80 4.99 -2.41 -11.18
N PHE A 81 4.84 -2.33 -9.86
CA PHE A 81 5.21 -1.17 -9.05
C PHE A 81 6.56 -1.32 -8.35
N GLY A 82 7.20 -2.49 -8.43
CA GLY A 82 8.48 -2.76 -7.76
C GLY A 82 8.36 -2.82 -6.23
N VAL A 83 7.18 -3.15 -5.71
CA VAL A 83 6.96 -3.39 -4.27
C VAL A 83 7.10 -4.88 -3.96
N PHE A 84 7.07 -5.25 -2.67
CA PHE A 84 7.15 -6.64 -2.25
C PHE A 84 6.02 -7.48 -2.84
N GLU A 85 6.39 -8.55 -3.54
CA GLU A 85 5.47 -9.56 -4.06
C GLU A 85 5.14 -10.63 -3.00
N GLU A 86 5.97 -10.73 -1.95
CA GLU A 86 5.92 -11.83 -0.98
C GLU A 86 4.74 -11.81 -0.01
N TRP A 87 4.28 -13.01 0.32
CA TRP A 87 3.30 -13.31 1.35
C TRP A 87 3.93 -14.10 2.50
N LYS A 88 3.35 -13.97 3.69
CA LYS A 88 3.61 -14.81 4.87
C LYS A 88 2.28 -15.22 5.46
N ASP A 89 2.06 -16.53 5.58
CA ASP A 89 0.84 -17.13 6.15
C ASP A 89 -0.46 -16.54 5.59
N GLY A 90 -0.52 -16.33 4.27
CA GLY A 90 -1.70 -15.76 3.61
C GLY A 90 -1.84 -14.24 3.75
N VAL A 91 -0.79 -13.52 4.16
CA VAL A 91 -0.79 -12.05 4.29
C VAL A 91 0.35 -11.43 3.46
N PRO A 92 0.08 -10.47 2.55
CA PRO A 92 1.13 -9.73 1.86
C PRO A 92 1.96 -8.87 2.82
N ARG A 93 3.24 -8.65 2.51
CA ARG A 93 4.08 -7.74 3.30
C ARG A 93 3.48 -6.32 3.36
N ALA A 94 3.53 -5.73 4.55
CA ALA A 94 2.99 -4.39 4.85
C ALA A 94 1.46 -4.24 4.64
N ALA A 95 0.73 -5.35 4.60
CA ALA A 95 -0.72 -5.32 4.49
C ALA A 95 -1.42 -5.08 5.84
N TYR A 96 -2.54 -4.37 5.81
CA TYR A 96 -3.53 -4.33 6.88
C TYR A 96 -4.90 -4.71 6.31
N LYS A 97 -5.55 -5.75 6.86
CA LYS A 97 -6.82 -6.30 6.35
C LYS A 97 -6.82 -6.54 4.83
N GLY A 98 -5.70 -7.06 4.32
CA GLY A 98 -5.50 -7.32 2.88
C GLY A 98 -5.19 -6.10 2.02
N VAL A 99 -5.03 -4.90 2.60
CA VAL A 99 -4.66 -3.69 1.86
C VAL A 99 -3.18 -3.38 2.01
N VAL A 100 -2.46 -3.30 0.90
CA VAL A 100 -1.08 -2.78 0.85
C VAL A 100 -1.09 -1.35 0.35
N VAL A 101 -0.50 -0.43 1.12
CA VAL A 101 -0.44 0.99 0.76
C VAL A 101 0.99 1.43 0.48
N PHE A 102 1.21 2.15 -0.62
CA PHE A 102 2.51 2.74 -0.93
C PHE A 102 2.37 4.00 -1.78
N ARG A 103 3.46 4.75 -1.92
CA ARG A 103 3.59 5.85 -2.88
C ARG A 103 4.39 5.36 -4.08
N TYR A 104 4.02 5.81 -5.28
CA TYR A 104 4.73 5.43 -6.49
C TYR A 104 5.60 6.59 -7.01
N LYS A 105 6.89 6.30 -7.26
CA LYS A 105 7.91 7.28 -7.67
C LYS A 105 7.91 8.49 -6.72
N SER A 106 8.08 9.70 -7.25
CA SER A 106 8.07 10.97 -6.51
C SER A 106 6.67 11.51 -6.21
N SER A 107 5.60 10.75 -6.50
CA SER A 107 4.24 11.21 -6.22
C SER A 107 3.95 11.25 -4.72
N ARG A 108 3.20 12.29 -4.30
CA ARG A 108 2.65 12.37 -2.94
C ARG A 108 1.44 11.47 -2.74
N ARG A 109 0.82 11.00 -3.83
CA ARG A 109 -0.40 10.20 -3.82
C ARG A 109 -0.13 8.74 -3.50
N ARG A 110 -1.15 8.12 -2.91
CA ARG A 110 -1.11 6.74 -2.44
C ARG A 110 -1.77 5.82 -3.46
N ILE A 111 -1.19 4.64 -3.61
CA ILE A 111 -1.78 3.49 -4.26
C ILE A 111 -2.15 2.50 -3.16
N TYR A 112 -3.38 2.02 -3.19
CA TYR A 112 -3.88 0.95 -2.34
C TYR A 112 -4.09 -0.29 -3.20
N LEU A 113 -3.36 -1.37 -2.94
CA LEU A 113 -3.71 -2.70 -3.46
C LEU A 113 -4.70 -3.32 -2.49
N VAL A 114 -5.92 -3.58 -2.94
CA VAL A 114 -7.06 -3.94 -2.11
C VAL A 114 -7.45 -5.39 -2.38
N GLY A 115 -7.46 -6.23 -1.34
CA GLY A 115 -7.85 -7.62 -1.45
C GLY A 115 -9.36 -7.82 -1.55
N PRO A 116 -9.80 -9.05 -1.90
CA PRO A 116 -11.22 -9.33 -2.20
C PRO A 116 -12.16 -9.06 -1.03
N ASP A 117 -11.73 -9.35 0.21
CA ASP A 117 -12.52 -9.10 1.42
C ASP A 117 -12.18 -7.77 2.12
N SER A 118 -11.23 -7.00 1.60
CA SER A 118 -10.65 -5.86 2.32
C SER A 118 -11.67 -4.76 2.60
N LEU A 119 -12.50 -4.38 1.63
CA LEU A 119 -13.51 -3.32 1.84
C LEU A 119 -14.50 -3.71 2.95
N ARG A 120 -15.03 -4.95 2.89
CA ARG A 120 -15.89 -5.50 3.95
C ARG A 120 -15.20 -5.48 5.31
N GLN A 121 -13.93 -5.90 5.38
CA GLN A 121 -13.17 -5.90 6.63
C GLN A 121 -12.90 -4.49 7.18
N LEU A 122 -12.86 -3.48 6.30
CA LEU A 122 -12.70 -2.07 6.63
C LEU A 122 -14.03 -1.36 6.96
N GLY A 123 -15.17 -2.04 6.83
CA GLY A 123 -16.50 -1.45 7.04
C GLY A 123 -16.89 -0.46 5.95
N VAL A 124 -16.35 -0.65 4.73
CA VAL A 124 -16.59 0.15 3.52
C VAL A 124 -17.47 -0.61 2.54
#